data_AF-A0AAE1DFA8-F1
#
_entry.id   AF-A0AAE1DFA8-F1
#
_cell.length_a   1.000
_cell.length_b   1.000
_cell.length_c   1.000
_cell.angle_alpha   90.00
_cell.angle_beta   90.00
_cell.angle_gamma   90.00
#
_symmetry.space_group_name_H-M   'P 1'
#
loop_
_entity.id
_entity.type
_entity.pdbx_description
1 polymer ?
#
loop_
_entity_poly.entity_id
_entity_poly.type
_entity_poly.pdbx_seq_one_letter_code
_entity_poly.pdbx_strand_id
1 'polypeptide(L)'
;MKTAFILSAIGAFIAAASACTEDYAGDADGNPCQNVRPSRYIDGTTYCCSGGRLSYSSSTVRGVKTTSCKCSGGSAPRTLGNPKITKKLGVSLEAFRQQGLRKHNELRALHGSPPLRLSDDLNQYAQKWAEQMARENNLHHSARTLDSGAKVGENIAMRSSSSGADYTGDEPVQLWYNEIGDYDFSKTNGQPNTGHFTAVVWKETTELGMGKARTADGRAVYAVASYRTQGNVNDLRDPSKWMRNVPPLLSRG
;
A
#
# COMPACT_ATOMS: atom_id res chain seq x y z
N MET A 1 43.76 41.81 29.70
CA MET A 1 43.27 40.96 30.80
C MET A 1 41.90 40.41 30.45
N LYS A 2 41.73 39.09 30.65
CA LYS A 2 40.47 38.29 30.73
C LYS A 2 39.75 37.88 29.42
N THR A 3 39.86 36.57 29.12
CA THR A 3 38.82 35.57 28.69
C THR A 3 37.94 35.84 27.46
N ALA A 4 37.51 34.89 26.62
CA ALA A 4 37.68 33.45 26.45
C ALA A 4 37.15 33.04 25.04
N PHE A 5 37.50 31.84 24.60
CA PHE A 5 37.02 31.11 23.40
C PHE A 5 35.49 30.93 23.34
N ILE A 6 34.94 30.71 22.12
CA ILE A 6 34.24 29.46 21.70
C ILE A 6 33.77 29.59 20.23
N LEU A 7 34.27 28.71 19.36
CA LEU A 7 33.61 28.18 18.17
C LEU A 7 32.55 27.15 18.60
N SER A 8 31.34 27.15 18.04
CA SER A 8 30.47 25.96 17.85
C SER A 8 29.24 26.40 17.05
N ALA A 9 29.02 25.98 15.80
CA ALA A 9 28.56 24.66 15.34
C ALA A 9 27.18 24.23 15.88
N ILE A 10 26.43 23.55 14.99
CA ILE A 10 25.19 22.77 15.18
C ILE A 10 23.92 23.60 14.87
N GLY A 11 23.02 23.26 13.94
CA GLY A 11 22.73 21.98 13.27
C GLY A 11 21.21 21.86 13.13
N ALA A 12 20.74 21.24 12.05
CA ALA A 12 19.34 20.89 11.79
C ALA A 12 18.69 20.13 12.96
N PHE A 13 17.35 20.10 13.04
CA PHE A 13 16.47 18.96 13.48
C PHE A 13 15.06 19.52 13.76
N ILE A 14 14.10 19.43 12.83
CA ILE A 14 13.10 18.35 12.67
C ILE A 14 12.29 18.04 13.96
N ALA A 15 10.97 18.12 13.77
CA ALA A 15 9.84 17.85 14.64
C ALA A 15 9.95 16.66 15.61
N ALA A 16 9.23 16.74 16.73
CA ALA A 16 8.33 15.69 17.26
C ALA A 16 7.90 16.03 18.68
N ALA A 17 6.66 16.51 18.83
CA ALA A 17 5.93 16.48 20.08
C ALA A 17 4.44 16.32 19.75
N SER A 18 4.01 15.08 19.51
CA SER A 18 2.61 14.64 19.69
C SER A 18 2.47 13.14 19.40
N ALA A 19 1.53 12.52 20.11
CA ALA A 19 0.82 11.27 19.82
C ALA A 19 1.39 9.96 20.39
N CYS A 20 1.01 9.69 21.63
CA CYS A 20 0.43 8.38 22.00
C CYS A 20 -1.02 8.67 22.41
N THR A 21 -2.01 8.21 21.65
CA THR A 21 -3.43 8.25 22.06
C THR A 21 -3.96 6.82 22.13
N GLU A 22 -4.69 6.53 23.20
CA GLU A 22 -5.42 5.28 23.40
C GLU A 22 -6.65 5.31 22.49
N ASP A 23 -6.84 4.32 21.61
CA ASP A 23 -8.13 4.08 20.94
C ASP A 23 -8.39 2.57 20.78
N TYR A 24 -9.64 2.18 21.02
CA TYR A 24 -10.16 0.80 21.10
C TYR A 24 -10.50 0.19 19.72
N ALA A 25 -10.36 -1.15 19.62
CA ALA A 25 -11.01 -2.16 18.72
C ALA A 25 -9.96 -3.18 18.25
N GLY A 26 -10.11 -4.51 18.29
CA GLY A 26 -11.22 -5.45 18.48
C GLY A 26 -10.69 -6.86 18.13
N ASP A 27 -11.38 -7.88 18.62
CA ASP A 27 -11.14 -9.33 18.56
C ASP A 27 -11.77 -10.01 17.31
N ALA A 28 -11.66 -11.35 17.26
CA ALA A 28 -12.22 -12.39 16.34
C ALA A 28 -12.24 -12.20 14.80
N ASP A 29 -12.18 -10.98 14.26
CA ASP A 29 -12.45 -10.64 12.85
C ASP A 29 -11.21 -10.15 12.06
N GLY A 30 -10.00 -10.54 12.48
CA GLY A 30 -8.77 -10.24 11.73
C GLY A 30 -7.91 -9.10 12.28
N ASN A 31 -7.44 -9.22 13.54
CA ASN A 31 -6.41 -8.35 14.10
C ASN A 31 -5.30 -9.16 14.83
N PRO A 32 -4.01 -8.76 14.75
CA PRO A 32 -2.85 -9.60 15.08
C PRO A 32 -2.45 -9.64 16.58
N CYS A 33 -3.23 -9.06 17.49
CA CYS A 33 -2.99 -9.17 18.93
C CYS A 33 -4.21 -9.81 19.60
N GLN A 34 -4.32 -11.15 19.56
CA GLN A 34 -5.37 -11.85 20.31
C GLN A 34 -5.18 -11.58 21.82
N ASN A 35 -6.22 -11.03 22.46
CA ASN A 35 -6.32 -10.77 23.91
C ASN A 35 -5.36 -9.72 24.52
N VAL A 36 -4.89 -8.74 23.74
CA VAL A 36 -4.05 -7.63 24.25
C VAL A 36 -4.55 -6.29 23.71
N ARG A 37 -4.60 -5.25 24.55
CA ARG A 37 -4.93 -3.87 24.12
C ARG A 37 -3.85 -3.33 23.17
N PRO A 38 -4.16 -3.06 21.89
CA PRO A 38 -3.19 -2.51 20.96
C PRO A 38 -3.06 -0.99 21.14
N SER A 39 -1.85 -0.46 20.95
CA SER A 39 -1.63 0.98 20.79
C SER A 39 -0.77 1.21 19.54
N ARG A 40 -1.18 2.13 18.66
CA ARG A 40 -0.61 2.35 17.33
C ARG A 40 0.41 3.50 17.33
N TYR A 41 1.48 3.38 16.55
CA TYR A 41 2.47 4.47 16.34
C TYR A 41 2.37 5.09 14.93
N ILE A 42 2.92 6.30 14.78
CA ILE A 42 2.91 7.15 13.56
C ILE A 42 3.56 6.47 12.32
N ASP A 43 4.46 5.51 12.52
CA ASP A 43 5.13 4.78 11.42
C ASP A 43 4.38 3.50 10.97
N GLY A 44 3.19 3.25 11.52
CA GLY A 44 2.38 2.07 11.22
C GLY A 44 2.84 0.79 11.92
N THR A 45 3.88 0.84 12.76
CA THR A 45 4.33 -0.34 13.51
C THR A 45 3.37 -0.63 14.66
N THR A 46 2.91 -1.89 14.73
CA THR A 46 2.05 -2.38 15.81
C THR A 46 2.90 -3.15 16.83
N TYR A 47 2.77 -2.81 18.11
CA TYR A 47 3.44 -3.49 19.22
C TYR A 47 2.39 -4.16 20.11
N CYS A 48 2.56 -5.44 20.44
CA CYS A 48 1.70 -6.14 21.40
C CYS A 48 2.45 -6.32 22.74
N CYS A 49 1.81 -5.98 23.87
CA CYS A 49 2.32 -6.26 25.23
C CYS A 49 1.50 -7.36 25.93
N SER A 50 2.13 -8.47 26.29
CA SER A 50 1.47 -9.52 27.08
C SER A 50 1.18 -9.00 28.51
N GLY A 51 -0.04 -8.52 28.76
CA GLY A 51 -0.54 -8.24 30.12
C GLY A 51 -0.17 -6.89 30.76
N GLY A 52 -0.13 -5.78 30.01
CA GLY A 52 0.15 -4.47 30.64
C GLY A 52 -0.05 -3.25 29.75
N ARG A 53 0.08 -2.04 30.36
CA ARG A 53 0.09 -0.76 29.64
C ARG A 53 1.48 -0.47 29.09
N LEU A 54 1.51 0.22 27.95
CA LEU A 54 2.74 0.75 27.36
C LEU A 54 3.14 2.04 28.08
N SER A 55 4.40 2.09 28.50
CA SER A 55 5.05 3.29 29.04
C SER A 55 6.18 3.71 28.10
N TYR A 56 6.39 5.01 27.92
CA TYR A 56 7.45 5.54 27.07
C TYR A 56 8.51 6.25 27.89
N SER A 57 9.75 6.20 27.40
CA SER A 57 10.84 7.04 27.86
C SER A 57 11.60 7.57 26.65
N SER A 58 11.85 8.87 26.62
CA SER A 58 12.67 9.51 25.59
C SER A 58 14.07 9.77 26.12
N SER A 59 15.07 9.40 25.35
CA SER A 59 16.47 9.77 25.58
C SER A 59 17.01 10.48 24.36
N THR A 60 17.98 11.37 24.54
CA THR A 60 18.69 11.96 23.41
C THR A 60 20.11 11.42 23.41
N VAL A 61 20.48 10.68 22.37
CA VAL A 61 21.84 10.15 22.22
C VAL A 61 22.44 10.77 20.97
N ARG A 62 23.53 11.53 21.13
CA ARG A 62 24.24 12.22 20.02
C ARG A 62 23.31 13.11 19.16
N GLY A 63 22.45 13.89 19.80
CA GLY A 63 21.53 14.82 19.12
C GLY A 63 20.31 14.17 18.46
N VAL A 64 20.18 12.84 18.53
CA VAL A 64 19.01 12.11 18.02
C VAL A 64 18.07 11.82 19.19
N LYS A 65 16.83 12.32 19.13
CA LYS A 65 15.76 11.92 20.06
C LYS A 65 15.38 10.46 19.76
N THR A 66 15.65 9.58 20.71
CA THR A 66 15.25 8.17 20.68
C THR A 66 14.15 7.95 21.71
N THR A 67 13.00 7.46 21.26
CA THR A 67 11.90 7.06 22.13
C THR A 67 11.90 5.55 22.28
N SER A 68 11.89 5.05 23.52
CA SER A 68 11.79 3.63 23.84
C SER A 68 10.50 3.34 24.59
N CYS A 69 9.83 2.25 24.22
CA CYS A 69 8.60 1.80 24.88
C CYS A 69 8.88 0.55 25.73
N LYS A 70 8.27 0.47 26.91
CA LYS A 70 8.34 -0.68 27.82
C LYS A 70 6.94 -1.12 28.22
N CYS A 71 6.74 -2.43 28.30
CA CYS A 71 5.54 -3.01 28.90
C CYS A 71 5.67 -2.97 30.43
N SER A 72 4.60 -2.62 31.14
CA SER A 72 4.58 -2.49 32.61
C SER A 72 4.92 -3.78 33.39
N GLY A 73 4.90 -4.95 32.74
CA GLY A 73 5.24 -6.25 33.34
C GLY A 73 6.69 -6.71 33.17
N GLY A 74 7.60 -5.84 32.72
CA GLY A 74 9.04 -6.16 32.57
C GLY A 74 9.39 -7.02 31.35
N SER A 75 8.40 -7.49 30.59
CA SER A 75 8.60 -8.14 29.30
C SER A 75 8.98 -7.13 28.22
N ALA A 76 10.01 -7.46 27.44
CA ALA A 76 10.38 -6.65 26.28
C ALA A 76 9.24 -6.68 25.24
N PRO A 77 8.85 -5.53 24.65
CA PRO A 77 7.91 -5.53 23.55
C PRO A 77 8.49 -6.39 22.42
N ARG A 78 7.72 -7.40 21.97
CA ARG A 78 8.12 -8.20 20.81
C ARG A 78 8.00 -7.33 19.57
N THR A 79 9.12 -6.96 18.97
CA THR A 79 9.16 -6.46 17.60
C THR A 79 9.09 -7.64 16.64
N LEU A 80 8.29 -7.53 15.60
CA LEU A 80 8.40 -8.41 14.43
C LEU A 80 9.67 -8.02 13.64
N GLY A 81 10.83 -8.36 14.22
CA GLY A 81 12.17 -8.54 13.63
C GLY A 81 12.91 -7.31 13.08
N ASN A 82 14.17 -7.14 13.47
CA ASN A 82 15.19 -6.56 12.57
C ASN A 82 16.61 -7.02 12.94
N PRO A 83 17.39 -7.50 11.96
CA PRO A 83 18.76 -7.05 11.86
C PRO A 83 19.16 -6.75 10.40
N LYS A 84 19.10 -5.46 10.07
CA LYS A 84 20.15 -4.67 9.39
C LYS A 84 20.61 -5.15 7.99
N ILE A 85 20.09 -4.41 6.99
CA ILE A 85 20.64 -4.13 5.64
C ILE A 85 20.14 -4.95 4.43
N THR A 86 19.55 -6.13 4.59
CA THR A 86 18.81 -6.79 3.47
C THR A 86 17.33 -6.35 3.36
N LYS A 87 16.82 -5.63 4.36
CA LYS A 87 15.38 -5.36 4.59
C LYS A 87 14.84 -4.04 4.01
N LYS A 88 15.69 -3.11 3.53
CA LYS A 88 15.28 -1.72 3.23
C LYS A 88 14.32 -1.62 2.02
N LEU A 89 14.47 -2.50 1.03
CA LEU A 89 13.54 -2.58 -0.10
C LEU A 89 12.26 -3.37 0.26
N GLY A 90 12.41 -4.48 0.98
CA GLY A 90 11.31 -5.37 1.38
C GLY A 90 10.30 -4.75 2.35
N VAL A 91 10.73 -3.87 3.27
CA VAL A 91 9.79 -3.12 4.14
C VAL A 91 9.03 -2.06 3.36
N SER A 92 9.67 -1.40 2.38
CA SER A 92 9.00 -0.39 1.56
C SER A 92 8.02 -1.00 0.55
N LEU A 93 8.34 -2.18 0.01
CA LEU A 93 7.50 -2.87 -0.96
C LEU A 93 6.30 -3.56 -0.30
N GLU A 94 6.49 -4.17 0.88
CA GLU A 94 5.36 -4.73 1.62
C GLU A 94 4.41 -3.62 2.09
N ALA A 95 4.94 -2.50 2.59
CA ALA A 95 4.11 -1.33 2.92
C ALA A 95 3.32 -0.83 1.70
N PHE A 96 3.96 -0.76 0.53
CA PHE A 96 3.31 -0.41 -0.74
C PHE A 96 2.15 -1.37 -1.08
N ARG A 97 2.35 -2.68 -0.99
CA ARG A 97 1.30 -3.68 -1.24
C ARG A 97 0.13 -3.53 -0.27
N GLN A 98 0.41 -3.35 1.01
CA GLN A 98 -0.62 -3.20 2.04
C GLN A 98 -1.39 -1.88 1.89
N GLN A 99 -0.72 -0.78 1.54
CA GLN A 99 -1.36 0.51 1.24
C GLN A 99 -2.29 0.38 0.04
N GLY A 100 -1.80 -0.23 -1.04
CA GLY A 100 -2.61 -0.45 -2.23
C GLY A 100 -3.80 -1.37 -1.97
N LEU A 101 -3.63 -2.48 -1.25
CA LEU A 101 -4.73 -3.36 -0.84
C LEU A 101 -5.81 -2.59 -0.07
N ARG A 102 -5.40 -1.81 0.94
CA ARG A 102 -6.34 -1.00 1.73
C ARG A 102 -7.11 -0.02 0.85
N LYS A 103 -6.42 0.67 -0.06
CA LYS A 103 -7.06 1.64 -0.94
C LYS A 103 -8.04 0.98 -1.92
N HIS A 104 -7.69 -0.18 -2.48
CA HIS A 104 -8.63 -0.96 -3.30
C HIS A 104 -9.88 -1.31 -2.49
N ASN A 105 -9.72 -1.81 -1.27
CA ASN A 105 -10.86 -2.26 -0.46
C ASN A 105 -11.73 -1.10 0.04
N GLU A 106 -11.15 0.06 0.35
CA GLU A 106 -11.87 1.30 0.64
C GLU A 106 -12.76 1.70 -0.55
N LEU A 107 -12.18 1.75 -1.76
CA LEU A 107 -12.89 2.15 -2.96
C LEU A 107 -13.95 1.12 -3.36
N ARG A 108 -13.63 -0.18 -3.31
CA ARG A 108 -14.57 -1.27 -3.60
C ARG A 108 -15.79 -1.26 -2.67
N ALA A 109 -15.60 -0.90 -1.40
CA ALA A 109 -16.71 -0.76 -0.46
C ALA A 109 -17.72 0.33 -0.89
N LEU A 110 -17.27 1.42 -1.53
CA LEU A 110 -18.16 2.45 -2.07
C LEU A 110 -19.11 1.93 -3.16
N HIS A 111 -18.74 0.83 -3.81
CA HIS A 111 -19.50 0.18 -4.88
C HIS A 111 -20.18 -1.12 -4.42
N GLY A 112 -20.06 -1.51 -3.15
CA GLY A 112 -20.55 -2.81 -2.66
C GLY A 112 -19.81 -4.02 -3.28
N SER A 113 -18.61 -3.82 -3.81
CA SER A 113 -17.76 -4.90 -4.31
C SER A 113 -17.02 -5.58 -3.14
N PRO A 114 -16.95 -6.93 -3.09
CA PRO A 114 -16.26 -7.65 -2.01
C PRO A 114 -14.78 -7.26 -1.88
N PRO A 115 -14.19 -7.28 -0.67
CA PRO A 115 -12.77 -6.94 -0.50
C PRO A 115 -11.86 -7.97 -1.19
N LEU A 116 -10.72 -7.49 -1.68
CA LEU A 116 -9.64 -8.29 -2.22
C LEU A 116 -8.71 -8.78 -1.09
N ARG A 117 -7.94 -9.82 -1.39
CA ARG A 117 -6.78 -10.27 -0.59
C ARG A 117 -5.50 -10.28 -1.43
N LEU A 118 -4.35 -10.06 -0.79
CA LEU A 118 -3.08 -10.18 -1.50
C LEU A 118 -2.77 -11.64 -1.85
N SER A 119 -2.12 -11.85 -2.99
CA SER A 119 -1.57 -13.15 -3.41
C SER A 119 -0.08 -13.03 -3.70
N ASP A 120 0.71 -13.94 -3.15
CA ASP A 120 2.18 -13.90 -3.24
C ASP A 120 2.70 -14.13 -4.66
N ASP A 121 2.05 -14.98 -5.44
CA ASP A 121 2.41 -15.23 -6.82
C ASP A 121 2.07 -14.04 -7.74
N LEU A 122 0.92 -13.40 -7.54
CA LEU A 122 0.56 -12.16 -8.22
C LEU A 122 1.50 -11.01 -7.81
N ASN A 123 1.88 -10.93 -6.53
CA ASN A 123 2.86 -9.96 -6.04
C ASN A 123 4.23 -10.12 -6.72
N GLN A 124 4.67 -11.36 -6.92
CA GLN A 124 5.91 -11.66 -7.64
C GLN A 124 5.78 -11.31 -9.12
N TYR A 125 4.66 -11.65 -9.75
CA TYR A 125 4.39 -11.32 -11.15
C TYR A 125 4.38 -9.81 -11.40
N ALA A 126 3.59 -9.06 -10.60
CA ALA A 126 3.50 -7.61 -10.69
C ALA A 126 4.86 -6.94 -10.45
N GLN A 127 5.64 -7.45 -9.49
CA GLN A 127 6.97 -6.93 -9.21
C GLN A 127 7.95 -7.14 -10.37
N LYS A 128 8.00 -8.37 -10.91
CA LYS A 128 8.83 -8.67 -12.10
C LYS A 128 8.47 -7.76 -13.27
N TRP A 129 7.17 -7.51 -13.48
CA TRP A 129 6.72 -6.66 -14.57
C TRP A 129 7.06 -5.18 -14.35
N ALA A 130 6.90 -4.66 -13.13
CA ALA A 130 7.33 -3.30 -12.80
C ALA A 130 8.83 -3.11 -13.06
N GLU A 131 9.65 -4.08 -12.68
CA GLU A 131 11.10 -4.08 -12.93
C GLU A 131 11.43 -4.15 -14.43
N GLN A 132 10.66 -4.90 -15.23
CA GLN A 132 10.81 -4.94 -16.68
C GLN A 132 10.56 -3.55 -17.29
N MET A 133 9.43 -2.91 -16.98
CA MET A 133 9.12 -1.56 -17.48
C MET A 133 10.15 -0.52 -17.03
N ALA A 134 10.66 -0.63 -15.80
CA ALA A 134 11.69 0.26 -15.28
C ALA A 134 13.06 0.07 -15.97
N ARG A 135 13.41 -1.17 -16.35
CA ARG A 135 14.63 -1.44 -17.14
C ARG A 135 14.53 -0.90 -18.55
N GLU A 136 13.36 -1.05 -19.17
CA GLU A 136 13.11 -0.60 -20.55
C GLU A 136 12.77 0.89 -20.64
N ASN A 137 12.47 1.52 -19.50
CA ASN A 137 11.93 2.87 -19.42
C ASN A 137 10.70 3.07 -20.32
N ASN A 138 9.81 2.08 -20.34
CA ASN A 138 8.67 2.02 -21.24
C ASN A 138 7.41 1.49 -20.54
N LEU A 139 6.32 2.26 -20.57
CA LEU A 139 5.03 1.87 -19.98
C LEU A 139 4.26 0.99 -20.98
N HIS A 140 4.15 -0.30 -20.69
CA HIS A 140 3.42 -1.24 -21.54
C HIS A 140 2.88 -2.44 -20.75
N HIS A 141 1.81 -3.03 -21.26
CA HIS A 141 1.18 -4.20 -20.64
C HIS A 141 1.99 -5.47 -20.81
N SER A 142 1.86 -6.38 -19.86
CA SER A 142 2.42 -7.73 -19.94
C SER A 142 1.63 -8.63 -20.89
N ALA A 143 2.11 -9.87 -21.04
CA ALA A 143 1.33 -10.93 -21.66
C ALA A 143 0.06 -11.31 -20.86
N ARG A 144 -0.15 -10.74 -19.66
CA ARG A 144 -1.32 -10.95 -18.79
C ARG A 144 -1.65 -12.42 -18.56
N THR A 145 -0.60 -13.20 -18.42
CA THR A 145 -0.63 -14.66 -18.27
C THR A 145 0.48 -15.05 -17.30
N LEU A 146 0.14 -15.81 -16.26
CA LEU A 146 1.10 -16.37 -15.30
C LEU A 146 1.85 -17.55 -15.91
N ASP A 147 2.94 -17.97 -15.26
CA ASP A 147 3.72 -19.16 -15.67
C ASP A 147 2.87 -20.43 -15.70
N SER A 148 1.77 -20.48 -14.93
CA SER A 148 0.78 -21.57 -14.95
C SER A 148 -0.17 -21.55 -16.16
N GLY A 149 -0.10 -20.53 -17.02
CA GLY A 149 -1.04 -20.30 -18.12
C GLY A 149 -2.33 -19.57 -17.71
N ALA A 150 -2.54 -19.31 -16.42
CA ALA A 150 -3.73 -18.59 -15.94
C ALA A 150 -3.71 -17.12 -16.39
N LYS A 151 -4.85 -16.62 -16.86
CA LYS A 151 -5.03 -15.21 -17.25
C LYS A 151 -5.15 -14.32 -16.01
N VAL A 152 -4.60 -13.12 -16.10
CA VAL A 152 -4.64 -12.11 -15.03
C VAL A 152 -5.11 -10.76 -15.57
N GLY A 153 -5.87 -10.03 -14.76
CA GLY A 153 -6.08 -8.60 -15.00
C GLY A 153 -4.81 -7.81 -14.69
N GLU A 154 -4.67 -6.62 -15.27
CA GLU A 154 -3.51 -5.77 -15.03
C GLU A 154 -3.87 -4.28 -15.14
N ASN A 155 -3.44 -3.50 -14.15
CA ASN A 155 -3.31 -2.06 -14.26
C ASN A 155 -1.83 -1.67 -14.14
N ILE A 156 -1.43 -0.65 -14.89
CA ILE A 156 -0.08 -0.09 -14.86
C ILE A 156 -0.15 1.43 -14.68
N ALA A 157 0.85 2.00 -14.01
CA ALA A 157 1.00 3.45 -13.84
C ALA A 157 2.48 3.83 -13.89
N MET A 158 2.74 5.07 -14.29
CA MET A 158 4.07 5.66 -14.25
C MET A 158 4.01 7.11 -13.75
N ARG A 159 5.00 7.48 -12.95
CA ARG A 159 5.29 8.85 -12.56
C ARG A 159 6.76 9.15 -12.81
N SER A 160 7.04 10.33 -13.35
CA SER A 160 8.39 10.86 -13.50
C SER A 160 8.63 12.07 -12.59
N SER A 161 9.86 12.25 -12.15
CA SER A 161 10.30 13.38 -11.30
C SER A 161 11.79 13.66 -11.49
N SER A 162 12.16 14.94 -11.51
CA SER A 162 13.56 15.38 -11.54
C SER A 162 14.26 15.28 -10.18
N SER A 163 13.51 15.18 -9.08
CA SER A 163 14.00 15.12 -7.70
C SER A 163 13.89 13.72 -7.07
N GLY A 164 13.56 12.71 -7.89
CA GLY A 164 13.32 11.33 -7.47
C GLY A 164 11.84 10.98 -7.53
N ALA A 165 11.50 9.96 -8.33
CA ALA A 165 10.13 9.49 -8.47
C ALA A 165 9.84 8.35 -7.48
N ASP A 166 8.69 8.41 -6.81
CA ASP A 166 8.18 7.31 -6.01
C ASP A 166 6.65 7.31 -5.98
N TYR A 167 6.10 6.15 -5.62
CA TYR A 167 4.69 5.96 -5.31
C TYR A 167 4.53 5.38 -3.89
N THR A 168 3.61 5.93 -3.11
CA THR A 168 2.94 5.14 -2.06
C THR A 168 1.92 4.19 -2.70
N GLY A 169 1.52 3.13 -2.01
CA GLY A 169 0.66 2.10 -2.59
C GLY A 169 -0.73 2.58 -2.97
N ASP A 170 -1.25 3.59 -2.28
CA ASP A 170 -2.57 4.19 -2.50
C ASP A 170 -2.61 5.13 -3.70
N GLU A 171 -1.52 5.81 -4.03
CA GLU A 171 -1.45 6.77 -5.13
C GLU A 171 -1.80 6.19 -6.51
N PRO A 172 -1.19 5.09 -6.99
CA PRO A 172 -1.55 4.52 -8.30
C PRO A 172 -2.99 3.98 -8.29
N VAL A 173 -3.47 3.49 -7.14
CA VAL A 173 -4.85 2.98 -7.02
C VAL A 173 -5.86 4.11 -7.14
N GLN A 174 -5.61 5.25 -6.49
CA GLN A 174 -6.45 6.43 -6.64
C GLN A 174 -6.39 6.97 -8.08
N LEU A 175 -5.21 6.98 -8.70
CA LEU A 175 -5.06 7.38 -10.11
C LEU A 175 -5.94 6.53 -11.03
N TRP A 176 -5.88 5.20 -10.89
CA TRP A 176 -6.72 4.27 -11.65
C TRP A 176 -8.21 4.47 -11.37
N TYR A 177 -8.59 4.71 -10.11
CA TYR A 177 -9.98 4.92 -9.73
C TYR A 177 -10.58 6.21 -10.27
N ASN A 178 -9.77 7.27 -10.43
CA ASN A 178 -10.25 8.58 -10.89
C ASN A 178 -10.91 8.54 -12.28
N GLU A 179 -10.65 7.51 -13.08
CA GLU A 179 -11.36 7.28 -14.35
C GLU A 179 -12.87 7.04 -14.17
N ILE A 180 -13.36 6.84 -12.94
CA ILE A 180 -14.78 6.84 -12.62
C ILE A 180 -15.48 8.12 -13.11
N GLY A 181 -14.78 9.26 -13.15
CA GLY A 181 -15.33 10.53 -13.64
C GLY A 181 -15.71 10.49 -15.12
N ASP A 182 -15.09 9.61 -15.90
CA ASP A 182 -15.36 9.40 -17.33
C ASP A 182 -16.26 8.18 -17.60
N TYR A 183 -16.61 7.41 -16.55
CA TYR A 183 -17.39 6.19 -16.69
C TYR A 183 -18.90 6.45 -16.68
N ASP A 184 -19.56 6.08 -17.78
CA ASP A 184 -21.02 6.16 -17.90
C ASP A 184 -21.68 4.86 -17.44
N PHE A 185 -22.24 4.83 -16.22
CA PHE A 185 -22.91 3.66 -15.65
C PHE A 185 -24.17 3.21 -16.40
N SER A 186 -24.69 4.01 -17.35
CA SER A 186 -25.83 3.60 -18.19
C SER A 186 -25.43 2.65 -19.33
N LYS A 187 -24.13 2.57 -19.67
CA LYS A 187 -23.62 1.69 -20.73
C LYS A 187 -23.30 0.30 -20.18
N THR A 188 -23.50 -0.71 -21.01
CA THR A 188 -23.41 -2.13 -20.62
C THR A 188 -22.14 -2.82 -21.10
N ASN A 189 -21.17 -2.07 -21.63
CA ASN A 189 -19.93 -2.59 -22.20
C ASN A 189 -18.70 -1.83 -21.69
N GLY A 190 -17.51 -2.39 -21.95
CA GLY A 190 -16.25 -1.72 -21.67
C GLY A 190 -16.15 -0.39 -22.43
N GLN A 191 -15.66 0.64 -21.74
CA GLN A 191 -15.56 2.00 -22.26
C GLN A 191 -14.08 2.38 -22.43
N PRO A 192 -13.74 3.20 -23.43
CA PRO A 192 -12.37 3.68 -23.59
C PRO A 192 -11.95 4.51 -22.37
N ASN A 193 -10.67 4.45 -22.01
CA ASN A 193 -10.06 5.23 -20.93
C ASN A 193 -10.62 5.01 -19.51
N THR A 194 -11.45 3.98 -19.30
CA THR A 194 -11.98 3.64 -17.96
C THR A 194 -11.56 2.25 -17.48
N GLY A 195 -10.66 1.60 -18.23
CA GLY A 195 -10.28 0.22 -17.97
C GLY A 195 -9.58 0.03 -16.63
N HIS A 196 -8.84 1.03 -16.14
CA HIS A 196 -8.19 0.91 -14.85
C HIS A 196 -9.21 0.99 -13.72
N PHE A 197 -10.16 1.93 -13.79
CA PHE A 197 -11.25 2.04 -12.83
C PHE A 197 -12.03 0.73 -12.74
N THR A 198 -12.48 0.19 -13.89
CA THR A 198 -13.31 -1.01 -13.89
C THR A 198 -12.57 -2.23 -13.35
N ALA A 199 -11.25 -2.33 -13.55
CA ALA A 199 -10.43 -3.38 -12.95
C ALA A 199 -10.35 -3.26 -11.41
N VAL A 200 -10.25 -2.04 -10.86
CA VAL A 200 -10.22 -1.80 -9.40
C VAL A 200 -11.50 -2.28 -8.74
N VAL A 201 -12.66 -1.95 -9.32
CA VAL A 201 -13.97 -2.25 -8.72
C VAL A 201 -14.59 -3.58 -9.15
N TRP A 202 -13.95 -4.32 -10.06
CA TRP A 202 -14.49 -5.55 -10.66
C TRP A 202 -14.96 -6.55 -9.59
N LYS A 203 -16.26 -6.82 -9.53
CA LYS A 203 -16.88 -7.56 -8.42
C LYS A 203 -16.38 -8.99 -8.27
N GLU A 204 -16.19 -9.71 -9.37
CA GLU A 204 -15.71 -11.11 -9.40
C GLU A 204 -14.19 -11.26 -9.15
N THR A 205 -13.43 -10.16 -9.12
CA THR A 205 -12.00 -10.21 -8.76
C THR A 205 -11.89 -10.47 -7.25
N THR A 206 -11.01 -11.38 -6.86
CA THR A 206 -10.87 -11.85 -5.46
C THR A 206 -9.47 -11.66 -4.90
N GLU A 207 -8.45 -11.65 -5.75
CA GLU A 207 -7.05 -11.55 -5.36
C GLU A 207 -6.35 -10.41 -6.11
N LEU A 208 -5.37 -9.83 -5.42
CA LEU A 208 -4.54 -8.72 -5.87
C LEU A 208 -3.06 -9.07 -5.69
N GLY A 209 -2.23 -8.70 -6.65
CA GLY A 209 -0.79 -8.58 -6.48
C GLY A 209 -0.35 -7.17 -6.84
N MET A 210 0.65 -6.64 -6.13
CA MET A 210 1.19 -5.32 -6.42
C MET A 210 2.72 -5.31 -6.43
N GLY A 211 3.25 -4.55 -7.38
CA GLY A 211 4.68 -4.35 -7.57
C GLY A 211 5.00 -2.91 -7.94
N LYS A 212 6.21 -2.47 -7.60
CA LYS A 212 6.75 -1.21 -8.10
C LYS A 212 8.25 -1.28 -8.34
N ALA A 213 8.74 -0.51 -9.29
CA ALA A 213 10.17 -0.38 -9.54
C ALA A 213 10.51 1.02 -10.05
N ARG A 214 11.70 1.49 -9.68
CA ARG A 214 12.27 2.74 -10.19
C ARG A 214 13.24 2.45 -11.32
N THR A 215 13.33 3.37 -12.27
CA THR A 215 14.42 3.40 -13.25
C THR A 215 15.77 3.56 -12.55
N ALA A 216 16.86 3.13 -13.21
CA ALA A 216 18.20 3.18 -12.64
C ALA A 216 18.66 4.61 -12.28
N ASP A 217 18.20 5.61 -13.05
CA ASP A 217 18.46 7.04 -12.79
C ASP A 217 17.54 7.64 -11.71
N GLY A 218 16.58 6.86 -11.18
CA GLY A 218 15.61 7.27 -10.17
C GLY A 218 14.57 8.28 -10.65
N ARG A 219 14.54 8.59 -11.97
CA ARG A 219 13.68 9.64 -12.54
C ARG A 219 12.26 9.19 -12.83
N ALA A 220 12.03 7.88 -12.97
CA ALA A 220 10.68 7.35 -13.12
C ALA A 220 10.44 6.17 -12.18
N VAL A 221 9.18 6.00 -11.81
CA VAL A 221 8.67 4.85 -11.05
C VAL A 221 7.48 4.26 -11.78
N TYR A 222 7.47 2.94 -11.87
CA TYR A 222 6.39 2.16 -12.45
C TYR A 222 5.69 1.38 -11.34
N ALA A 223 4.37 1.36 -11.38
CA ALA A 223 3.53 0.57 -10.48
C ALA A 223 2.65 -0.38 -11.29
N VAL A 224 2.47 -1.60 -10.77
CA VAL A 224 1.65 -2.64 -11.37
C VAL A 224 0.70 -3.20 -10.33
N ALA A 225 -0.56 -3.38 -10.70
CA ALA A 225 -1.51 -4.23 -10.00
C ALA A 225 -1.93 -5.39 -10.91
N SER A 226 -1.88 -6.62 -10.39
CA SER A 226 -2.32 -7.82 -11.08
C SER A 226 -3.52 -8.42 -10.35
N TYR A 227 -4.54 -8.85 -11.10
CA TYR A 227 -5.83 -9.25 -10.56
C TYR A 227 -6.18 -10.67 -10.95
N ARG A 228 -6.75 -11.44 -10.02
CA ARG A 228 -7.33 -12.76 -10.27
C ARG A 228 -8.69 -12.84 -9.58
N THR A 229 -9.76 -13.33 -10.17
CA THR A 229 -10.21 -13.45 -11.56
C THR A 229 -9.88 -12.25 -12.44
N GLN A 230 -9.67 -12.45 -13.75
CA GLN A 230 -9.44 -11.34 -14.69
C GLN A 230 -10.74 -10.57 -14.95
N GLY A 231 -10.72 -9.27 -14.68
CA GLY A 231 -11.79 -8.33 -15.06
C GLY A 231 -11.64 -7.80 -16.48
N ASN A 232 -12.55 -6.90 -16.89
CA ASN A 232 -12.56 -6.25 -18.21
C ASN A 232 -12.60 -7.22 -19.40
N VAL A 233 -13.19 -8.40 -19.21
CA VAL A 233 -13.37 -9.38 -20.28
C VAL A 233 -14.75 -9.21 -20.87
N ASN A 234 -14.81 -8.93 -22.17
CA ASN A 234 -16.06 -9.00 -22.92
C ASN A 234 -16.48 -10.46 -23.05
N ASP A 235 -17.65 -10.79 -22.52
CA ASP A 235 -18.27 -12.09 -22.72
C ASP A 235 -19.52 -11.92 -23.58
N LEU A 236 -19.42 -12.28 -24.86
CA LEU A 236 -20.54 -12.17 -25.80
C LEU A 236 -21.74 -13.05 -25.39
N ARG A 237 -21.52 -14.05 -24.52
CA ARG A 237 -22.57 -14.93 -24.00
C ARG A 237 -23.24 -14.36 -22.75
N ASP A 238 -22.63 -13.36 -22.12
CA ASP A 238 -23.17 -12.65 -20.96
C ASP A 238 -23.00 -11.13 -21.11
N PRO A 239 -23.90 -10.47 -21.88
CA PRO A 239 -23.88 -9.02 -22.08
C PRO A 239 -24.04 -8.22 -20.77
N SER A 240 -24.57 -8.84 -19.72
CA SER A 240 -24.78 -8.20 -18.43
C SER A 240 -23.56 -8.29 -17.49
N LYS A 241 -22.49 -8.98 -17.92
CA LYS A 241 -21.27 -9.18 -17.12
C LYS A 241 -20.66 -7.87 -16.63
N TRP A 242 -20.58 -6.86 -17.49
CA TRP A 242 -20.08 -5.54 -17.13
C TRP A 242 -20.94 -4.87 -16.06
N MET A 243 -22.26 -4.88 -16.23
CA MET A 243 -23.18 -4.23 -15.30
C MET A 243 -23.16 -4.88 -13.91
N ARG A 244 -22.98 -6.20 -13.82
CA ARG A 244 -22.87 -6.89 -12.53
C ARG A 244 -21.49 -6.72 -11.86
N ASN A 245 -20.45 -6.49 -12.65
CA ASN A 245 -19.07 -6.40 -12.16
C ASN A 245 -18.58 -4.98 -11.92
N VAL A 246 -19.23 -3.96 -12.49
CA VAL A 246 -18.93 -2.55 -12.28
C VAL A 246 -20.16 -1.85 -11.67
N PRO A 247 -20.50 -2.14 -10.40
CA PRO A 247 -21.66 -1.52 -9.77
C PRO A 247 -21.48 0.00 -9.61
N PRO A 248 -22.56 0.80 -9.65
CA PRO A 248 -22.49 2.22 -9.34
C PRO A 248 -22.12 2.45 -7.87
N LEU A 249 -21.84 3.71 -7.52
CA LEU A 249 -21.70 4.10 -6.12
C LEU A 249 -22.99 3.78 -5.35
N LEU A 250 -22.83 3.25 -4.14
CA LEU A 250 -23.96 3.07 -3.23
C LEU A 250 -24.55 4.44 -2.90
N SER A 251 -25.87 4.58 -3.05
CA SER A 251 -26.58 5.78 -2.60
C SER A 251 -26.28 5.99 -1.12
N ARG A 252 -25.80 7.18 -0.73
CA ARG A 252 -25.79 7.58 0.68
C ARG A 252 -27.25 7.65 1.11
N GLY A 253 -27.67 6.68 1.91
CA GLY A 253 -28.95 6.71 2.60
C GLY A 253 -29.03 7.84 3.60
#